data_AF-A0A6P7SB71-F1
#
_entry.id   AF-A0A6P7SB71-F1
#
_cell.length_a   1.000
_cell.length_b   1.000
_cell.length_c   1.000
_cell.angle_alpha   90.00
_cell.angle_beta   90.00
_cell.angle_gamma   90.00
#
_symmetry.space_group_name_H-M   'P 1'
#
loop_
_entity.id
_entity.type
_entity.pdbx_description
1 polymer ?
#
loop_
_entity_poly.entity_id
_entity_poly.type
_entity_poly.pdbx_seq_one_letter_code
_entity_poly.pdbx_strand_id
1 'polypeptide(L)'
;MKVDVLTAYKEWANMPTSSTDSPTTSLNNNSITATTTTTTSTTTDSITAINNNNNNDTSLSTTNSSKKQDHPELIAGAPCIEDDEDGHLIYHPGDVLQARYEIIQTLGEGTFGKCVEVKDVASRRSRYSRQRSRGPNGQIAALKIIKNVEKYREAAKLEINVLEKLKEKDPEGKYLCVRMLDWFDYHGHMCIAFDMLGLSVFDFLKDNTYYPYPLDQVRNISYQLCYAVNFLHENQLTHTDLKPENILFVNSDFEVSYNAKKRRDMRRVKNTDIRLIDFGSATFDHEHHSTIVSTRHYRAPEVILELGWSQPCDVWSIGCIMFELYTGYTLFQTHDNKEHLAMMERILGSIPYRMAKRSRKSKYFYHGKLDWDEKNSSGRYIRENCKPLKHYLRDKGIQHLQLFDLIEKMLEYEPHYRITLAETLAHPFFKPLLKEQPHLEHKPSVPKEPRIVDRRKSYQGSELSSENHGDRDCVKTKSEGPGKSDVSYSYLPAVHNGAQQ
;
A
#
# COMPACT_ATOMS: atom_id res chain seq x y z
N MET A 1 29.03 -3.87 10.65
CA MET A 1 28.07 -4.89 10.16
C MET A 1 27.19 -4.21 9.13
N LYS A 2 26.84 -4.87 8.00
CA LYS A 2 25.67 -4.44 7.22
C LYS A 2 24.42 -4.78 8.03
N VAL A 3 23.45 -3.87 8.08
CA VAL A 3 22.16 -4.10 8.77
C VAL A 3 21.18 -4.67 7.76
N ASP A 4 20.26 -5.53 8.21
CA ASP A 4 19.60 -6.51 7.34
C ASP A 4 18.40 -5.93 6.57
N VAL A 5 18.72 -5.15 5.53
CA VAL A 5 17.77 -4.53 4.57
C VAL A 5 16.78 -5.55 3.99
N LEU A 6 17.16 -6.84 3.95
CA LEU A 6 16.40 -7.89 3.30
C LEU A 6 14.95 -8.03 3.80
N THR A 7 14.65 -7.75 5.07
CA THR A 7 13.32 -8.12 5.60
C THR A 7 12.17 -7.28 5.03
N ALA A 8 12.38 -5.99 4.76
CA ALA A 8 11.37 -5.14 4.16
C ALA A 8 10.98 -5.59 2.73
N TYR A 9 11.96 -6.08 1.98
CA TYR A 9 11.76 -6.60 0.63
C TYR A 9 11.22 -8.03 0.61
N LYS A 10 11.38 -8.81 1.70
CA LYS A 10 10.67 -10.10 1.88
C LYS A 10 9.19 -9.87 2.08
N GLU A 11 8.83 -8.90 2.91
CA GLU A 11 7.43 -8.49 3.07
C GLU A 11 6.87 -7.98 1.73
N TRP A 12 7.54 -7.06 1.02
CA TRP A 12 7.08 -6.57 -0.30
C TRP A 12 6.94 -7.68 -1.37
N ALA A 13 7.73 -8.76 -1.29
CA ALA A 13 7.59 -9.94 -2.16
C ALA A 13 6.43 -10.88 -1.73
N ASN A 14 5.89 -10.74 -0.52
CA ASN A 14 4.75 -11.47 0.02
C ASN A 14 3.40 -10.74 -0.10
N MET A 15 3.35 -9.51 -0.61
CA MET A 15 2.14 -8.69 -0.47
C MET A 15 0.99 -8.99 -1.44
N PRO A 16 -0.27 -9.01 -0.94
CA PRO A 16 -1.43 -9.40 -1.71
C PRO A 16 -1.80 -8.39 -2.79
N THR A 17 -1.87 -8.91 -4.01
CA THR A 17 -2.53 -8.26 -5.15
C THR A 17 -3.95 -8.82 -5.31
N SER A 18 -4.94 -7.96 -5.54
CA SER A 18 -6.35 -8.26 -5.25
C SER A 18 -6.96 -9.46 -5.99
N SER A 19 -7.10 -10.60 -5.29
CA SER A 19 -8.07 -11.67 -5.62
C SER A 19 -8.46 -12.42 -4.34
N THR A 20 -9.70 -12.92 -4.26
CA THR A 20 -10.28 -13.44 -3.01
C THR A 20 -10.22 -14.95 -2.90
N ASP A 21 -9.51 -15.47 -1.89
CA ASP A 21 -9.67 -16.86 -1.48
C ASP A 21 -11.10 -17.10 -0.96
N SER A 22 -11.82 -17.98 -1.65
CA SER A 22 -13.13 -18.50 -1.23
C SER A 22 -12.93 -19.94 -0.75
N PRO A 23 -12.99 -20.24 0.56
CA PRO A 23 -12.78 -21.59 1.05
C PRO A 23 -13.94 -22.50 0.67
N THR A 24 -13.75 -23.34 -0.35
CA THR A 24 -14.68 -24.40 -0.72
C THR A 24 -14.78 -25.43 0.41
N THR A 25 -15.98 -25.63 0.94
CA THR A 25 -16.23 -26.57 2.05
C THR A 25 -16.16 -28.03 1.58
N SER A 26 -15.21 -28.79 2.10
CA SER A 26 -15.21 -30.26 2.07
C SER A 26 -15.23 -30.83 3.49
N LEU A 27 -16.23 -31.65 3.79
CA LEU A 27 -16.40 -32.33 5.08
C LEU A 27 -15.67 -33.68 5.05
N ASN A 28 -14.77 -33.95 6.02
CA ASN A 28 -14.83 -35.18 6.84
C ASN A 28 -13.75 -35.27 7.94
N ASN A 29 -14.19 -35.18 9.20
CA ASN A 29 -13.95 -36.08 10.34
C ASN A 29 -12.61 -36.82 10.57
N ASN A 30 -12.16 -36.74 11.84
CA ASN A 30 -11.49 -37.77 12.68
C ASN A 30 -10.03 -38.17 12.30
N SER A 31 -8.98 -38.01 13.13
CA SER A 31 -8.88 -38.38 14.57
C SER A 31 -7.55 -37.93 15.24
N ILE A 32 -7.65 -37.49 16.50
CA ILE A 32 -6.87 -37.90 17.70
C ILE A 32 -5.33 -38.16 17.59
N THR A 33 -4.54 -37.32 18.30
CA THR A 33 -3.19 -37.51 18.94
C THR A 33 -2.13 -38.42 18.28
N ALA A 34 -0.82 -38.11 18.27
CA ALA A 34 -0.02 -37.76 19.45
C ALA A 34 1.38 -37.17 19.11
N THR A 35 2.15 -36.87 20.15
CA THR A 35 3.51 -36.27 20.14
C THR A 35 4.63 -37.32 19.91
N THR A 36 5.82 -36.82 19.52
CA THR A 36 7.18 -37.15 20.02
C THR A 36 8.20 -37.78 19.05
N THR A 37 9.43 -37.21 19.08
CA THR A 37 10.75 -37.77 18.76
C THR A 37 11.08 -38.31 17.36
N THR A 38 12.01 -37.61 16.70
CA THR A 38 12.96 -38.16 15.71
C THR A 38 13.94 -39.13 16.38
N THR A 39 14.22 -40.28 15.76
CA THR A 39 15.38 -41.13 16.11
C THR A 39 15.98 -41.76 14.86
N THR A 40 17.31 -41.87 14.83
CA THR A 40 18.09 -42.43 13.71
C THR A 40 18.38 -43.92 13.88
N SER A 41 18.32 -44.71 12.81
CA SER A 41 19.36 -45.72 12.51
C SER A 41 19.27 -46.28 11.09
N THR A 42 20.42 -46.75 10.60
CA THR A 42 20.62 -47.43 9.32
C THR A 42 20.51 -48.94 9.46
N THR A 43 20.08 -49.63 8.40
CA THR A 43 20.67 -50.94 8.02
C THR A 43 20.60 -51.14 6.51
N THR A 44 21.70 -51.66 5.96
CA THR A 44 21.73 -52.33 4.66
C THR A 44 21.26 -53.77 4.80
N ASP A 45 20.79 -54.40 3.72
CA ASP A 45 21.34 -55.69 3.31
C ASP A 45 21.03 -56.01 1.84
N SER A 46 21.75 -57.01 1.30
CA SER A 46 21.66 -57.50 -0.08
C SER A 46 21.36 -59.00 -0.09
N ILE A 47 20.90 -59.57 -1.22
CA ILE A 47 21.46 -60.81 -1.84
C ILE A 47 20.66 -61.29 -3.09
N THR A 48 21.45 -61.84 -4.02
CA THR A 48 21.22 -62.46 -5.35
C THR A 48 19.82 -62.85 -5.88
N ALA A 49 19.64 -62.48 -7.15
CA ALA A 49 18.83 -63.07 -8.22
C ALA A 49 19.04 -64.58 -8.49
N ILE A 50 18.22 -65.16 -9.40
CA ILE A 50 18.62 -66.24 -10.32
C ILE A 50 17.68 -66.34 -11.55
N ASN A 51 18.28 -66.44 -12.76
CA ASN A 51 17.76 -66.96 -14.05
C ASN A 51 16.50 -66.31 -14.71
N ASN A 52 16.26 -66.43 -16.03
CA ASN A 52 16.81 -67.38 -17.00
C ASN A 52 17.05 -66.82 -18.43
N ASN A 53 17.85 -67.56 -19.21
CA ASN A 53 18.44 -67.23 -20.51
C ASN A 53 17.46 -66.94 -21.68
N ASN A 54 17.93 -66.21 -22.71
CA ASN A 54 18.28 -66.85 -24.00
C ASN A 54 19.01 -65.93 -25.02
N ASN A 55 20.27 -66.29 -25.30
CA ASN A 55 20.92 -66.46 -26.61
C ASN A 55 20.82 -65.41 -27.75
N ASN A 56 22.00 -64.86 -28.09
CA ASN A 56 22.69 -64.91 -29.40
C ASN A 56 22.04 -64.32 -30.70
N ASP A 57 22.78 -63.88 -31.72
CA ASP A 57 24.24 -63.91 -31.94
C ASP A 57 24.80 -62.68 -32.73
N THR A 58 26.12 -62.70 -32.92
CA THR A 58 27.04 -61.69 -33.47
C THR A 58 27.05 -61.53 -35.00
N SER A 59 27.47 -60.35 -35.47
CA SER A 59 28.35 -60.15 -36.64
C SER A 59 28.85 -58.68 -36.72
N LEU A 60 29.89 -58.41 -37.51
CA LEU A 60 30.72 -57.18 -37.39
C LEU A 60 31.20 -56.64 -38.76
N SER A 61 31.17 -55.32 -38.96
CA SER A 61 31.99 -54.55 -39.95
C SER A 61 31.66 -54.77 -41.46
N THR A 62 32.02 -53.91 -42.44
CA THR A 62 32.73 -52.61 -42.47
C THR A 62 32.32 -51.77 -43.71
N THR A 63 32.55 -50.45 -43.72
CA THR A 63 32.58 -49.51 -44.89
C THR A 63 31.30 -49.38 -45.74
N ASN A 64 30.92 -48.22 -46.30
CA ASN A 64 31.75 -47.17 -46.91
C ASN A 64 31.09 -45.76 -46.89
N SER A 65 31.77 -44.74 -47.43
CA SER A 65 31.42 -43.32 -47.27
C SER A 65 30.34 -42.75 -48.21
N SER A 66 29.58 -41.73 -47.73
CA SER A 66 29.18 -40.58 -48.56
C SER A 66 28.62 -39.38 -47.77
N LYS A 67 29.28 -38.23 -47.97
CA LYS A 67 28.78 -36.83 -47.90
C LYS A 67 27.94 -36.37 -46.70
N LYS A 68 28.53 -35.43 -45.93
CA LYS A 68 27.82 -34.50 -45.03
C LYS A 68 26.78 -33.67 -45.81
N GLN A 69 25.73 -33.23 -45.10
CA GLN A 69 25.13 -31.92 -45.29
C GLN A 69 25.33 -31.13 -44.00
N ASP A 70 25.85 -29.92 -44.09
CA ASP A 70 26.13 -29.09 -42.91
C ASP A 70 24.85 -28.38 -42.46
N HIS A 71 24.27 -28.85 -41.34
CA HIS A 71 23.40 -27.98 -40.54
C HIS A 71 24.28 -26.92 -39.86
N PRO A 72 23.83 -25.66 -39.77
CA PRO A 72 24.59 -24.63 -39.06
C PRO A 72 24.71 -25.00 -37.58
N GLU A 73 25.92 -24.90 -37.03
CA GLU A 73 26.16 -25.14 -35.62
C GLU A 73 25.32 -24.18 -34.77
N LEU A 74 24.44 -24.74 -33.93
CA LEU A 74 23.74 -23.98 -32.91
C LEU A 74 24.78 -23.44 -31.93
N ILE A 75 24.88 -22.10 -31.85
CA ILE A 75 25.80 -21.41 -30.95
C ILE A 75 25.49 -21.86 -29.52
N ALA A 76 26.46 -22.50 -28.87
CA ALA A 76 26.28 -23.08 -27.56
C ALA A 76 26.05 -22.00 -26.49
N GLY A 77 25.08 -22.22 -25.61
CA GLY A 77 25.00 -21.53 -24.32
C GLY A 77 24.41 -20.12 -24.33
N ALA A 78 23.25 -19.91 -24.96
CA ALA A 78 22.27 -19.06 -24.28
C ALA A 78 21.83 -19.81 -23.00
N PRO A 79 21.81 -19.18 -21.82
CA PRO A 79 21.31 -19.84 -20.62
C PRO A 79 19.84 -20.21 -20.83
N CYS A 80 19.47 -21.44 -20.45
CA CYS A 80 18.07 -21.80 -20.33
C CYS A 80 17.48 -20.92 -19.21
N ILE A 81 16.39 -20.23 -19.51
CA ILE A 81 15.65 -19.46 -18.51
C ILE A 81 14.63 -20.42 -17.92
N GLU A 82 14.81 -20.75 -16.65
CA GLU A 82 14.11 -21.83 -15.95
C GLU A 82 13.36 -21.27 -14.74
N ASP A 83 12.16 -21.80 -14.54
CA ASP A 83 11.27 -21.47 -13.44
C ASP A 83 11.29 -22.64 -12.43
N ASP A 84 11.18 -22.34 -11.12
CA ASP A 84 10.99 -23.38 -10.11
C ASP A 84 9.54 -23.94 -10.11
N GLU A 85 9.27 -25.00 -9.33
CA GLU A 85 7.96 -25.67 -9.29
C GLU A 85 6.80 -24.73 -8.87
N ASP A 86 7.13 -23.64 -8.18
CA ASP A 86 6.21 -22.58 -7.75
C ASP A 86 6.09 -21.44 -8.80
N GLY A 87 6.81 -21.53 -9.92
CA GLY A 87 6.81 -20.59 -11.04
C GLY A 87 7.67 -19.35 -10.84
N HIS A 88 8.59 -19.30 -9.88
CA HIS A 88 9.52 -18.16 -9.76
C HIS A 88 10.73 -18.37 -10.67
N LEU A 89 11.26 -17.27 -11.20
CA LEU A 89 12.52 -17.26 -11.94
C LEU A 89 13.65 -17.85 -11.08
N ILE A 90 14.41 -18.78 -11.66
CA ILE A 90 15.70 -19.22 -11.11
C ILE A 90 16.78 -18.26 -11.63
N TYR A 91 17.54 -17.66 -10.70
CA TYR A 91 18.60 -16.70 -11.00
C TYR A 91 19.71 -16.75 -9.94
N HIS A 92 20.88 -16.21 -10.29
CA HIS A 92 22.06 -16.12 -9.44
C HIS A 92 22.62 -14.69 -9.38
N PRO A 93 23.36 -14.33 -8.32
CA PRO A 93 24.17 -13.11 -8.29
C PRO A 93 25.14 -13.06 -9.49
N GLY A 94 25.05 -12.00 -10.28
CA GLY A 94 25.79 -11.80 -11.55
C GLY A 94 24.94 -11.93 -12.81
N ASP A 95 23.76 -12.54 -12.75
CA ASP A 95 22.87 -12.67 -13.91
C ASP A 95 22.31 -11.31 -14.36
N VAL A 96 22.13 -11.12 -15.68
CA VAL A 96 21.78 -9.81 -16.27
C VAL A 96 20.44 -9.87 -17.00
N LEU A 97 19.38 -9.44 -16.30
CA LEU A 97 18.03 -9.36 -16.86
C LEU A 97 17.92 -8.22 -17.89
N GLN A 98 17.19 -8.46 -18.96
CA GLN A 98 16.93 -7.50 -20.06
C GLN A 98 18.20 -6.81 -20.61
N ALA A 99 19.33 -7.53 -20.61
CA ALA A 99 20.67 -7.02 -20.97
C ALA A 99 21.09 -5.71 -20.25
N ARG A 100 20.54 -5.46 -19.05
CA ARG A 100 20.63 -4.18 -18.35
C ARG A 100 20.68 -4.26 -16.83
N TYR A 101 20.02 -5.22 -16.20
CA TYR A 101 19.88 -5.29 -14.75
C TYR A 101 20.68 -6.48 -14.21
N GLU A 102 21.92 -6.19 -13.80
CA GLU A 102 22.83 -7.15 -13.15
C GLU A 102 22.39 -7.38 -11.70
N ILE A 103 22.00 -8.61 -11.36
CA ILE A 103 21.56 -8.99 -10.01
C ILE A 103 22.76 -9.01 -9.06
N ILE A 104 22.67 -8.26 -7.96
CA ILE A 104 23.68 -8.25 -6.89
C ILE A 104 23.33 -9.26 -5.80
N GLN A 105 22.10 -9.21 -5.29
CA GLN A 105 21.61 -10.07 -4.21
C GLN A 105 20.09 -10.10 -4.16
N THR A 106 19.51 -11.21 -3.68
CA THR A 106 18.10 -11.24 -3.26
C THR A 106 17.93 -10.33 -2.04
N LEU A 107 17.06 -9.33 -2.18
CA LEU A 107 16.59 -8.53 -1.05
C LEU A 107 15.49 -9.31 -0.33
N GLY A 108 14.52 -9.87 -1.05
CA GLY A 108 13.52 -10.72 -0.42
C GLY A 108 12.75 -11.61 -1.37
N GLU A 109 11.90 -12.45 -0.78
CA GLU A 109 11.18 -13.52 -1.45
C GLU A 109 9.85 -13.74 -0.73
N GLY A 110 8.82 -14.09 -1.49
CA GLY A 110 7.48 -14.28 -0.97
C GLY A 110 6.48 -14.77 -2.00
N THR A 111 5.24 -14.99 -1.57
CA THR A 111 4.15 -15.64 -2.34
C THR A 111 3.95 -15.13 -3.79
N PHE A 112 4.35 -13.89 -4.09
CA PHE A 112 4.10 -13.21 -5.37
C PHE A 112 5.33 -13.16 -6.28
N GLY A 113 6.54 -13.35 -5.74
CA GLY A 113 7.78 -13.16 -6.50
C GLY A 113 9.03 -13.06 -5.64
N LYS A 114 10.09 -12.51 -6.22
CA LYS A 114 11.39 -12.27 -5.59
C LYS A 114 11.80 -10.81 -5.85
N CYS A 115 12.22 -10.10 -4.80
CA CYS A 115 12.74 -8.73 -4.87
C CYS A 115 14.27 -8.78 -4.81
N VAL A 116 14.97 -8.22 -5.79
CA VAL A 116 16.44 -8.25 -5.90
C VAL A 116 17.05 -6.85 -5.96
N GLU A 117 18.26 -6.69 -5.42
CA GLU A 117 19.09 -5.51 -5.65
C GLU A 117 19.77 -5.67 -7.01
N VAL A 118 19.59 -4.69 -7.90
CA VAL A 118 20.16 -4.71 -9.25
C VAL A 118 20.98 -3.48 -9.54
N LYS A 119 21.98 -3.66 -10.41
CA LYS A 119 22.82 -2.61 -10.98
C LYS A 119 22.43 -2.38 -12.43
N ASP A 120 21.95 -1.18 -12.74
CA ASP A 120 21.62 -0.75 -14.10
C ASP A 120 22.92 -0.54 -14.90
N VAL A 121 23.34 -1.59 -15.60
CA VAL A 121 24.52 -1.62 -16.48
C VAL A 121 24.24 -1.12 -17.90
N ALA A 122 23.11 -0.45 -18.15
CA ALA A 122 22.77 0.10 -19.47
C ALA A 122 23.97 0.81 -20.11
N SER A 123 24.40 0.29 -21.27
CA SER A 123 25.68 0.68 -21.86
C SER A 123 25.77 2.20 -22.07
N ARG A 124 26.93 2.79 -21.76
CA ARG A 124 27.22 4.24 -21.77
C ARG A 124 26.94 4.96 -23.11
N ARG A 125 26.52 4.24 -24.15
CA ARG A 125 26.30 4.67 -25.54
C ARG A 125 25.00 5.47 -25.76
N SER A 126 23.92 5.20 -25.03
CA SER A 126 22.68 6.00 -25.17
C SER A 126 22.75 7.31 -24.38
N ARG A 127 22.44 8.44 -25.03
CA ARG A 127 22.23 9.72 -24.33
C ARG A 127 20.83 9.81 -23.72
N TYR A 128 19.82 9.25 -24.37
CA TYR A 128 18.42 9.28 -23.90
C TYR A 128 18.19 8.47 -22.62
N SER A 129 18.86 7.32 -22.46
CA SER A 129 18.70 6.47 -21.26
C SER A 129 19.26 7.11 -19.98
N ARG A 130 20.15 8.11 -20.10
CA ARG A 130 20.80 8.75 -18.93
C ARG A 130 19.85 9.50 -17.99
N GLN A 131 18.65 9.85 -18.47
CA GLN A 131 17.78 10.83 -17.80
C GLN A 131 16.47 10.22 -17.27
N ARG A 132 16.13 8.98 -17.63
CA ARG A 132 14.96 8.24 -17.07
C ARG A 132 15.34 7.32 -15.90
N SER A 133 16.58 6.79 -15.89
CA SER A 133 16.95 5.62 -15.07
C SER A 133 17.84 5.91 -13.85
N ARG A 134 18.18 7.18 -13.57
CA ARG A 134 19.05 7.53 -12.43
C ARG A 134 18.25 7.96 -11.22
N GLY A 135 18.04 7.00 -10.32
CA GLY A 135 17.64 7.24 -8.94
C GLY A 135 18.71 7.99 -8.13
N PRO A 136 18.40 8.43 -6.90
CA PRO A 136 19.36 9.12 -6.04
C PRO A 136 20.60 8.24 -5.73
N ASN A 137 20.43 6.92 -5.71
CA ASN A 137 21.48 5.92 -5.47
C ASN A 137 22.26 5.51 -6.75
N GLY A 138 22.17 6.31 -7.82
CA GLY A 138 23.08 6.27 -8.97
C GLY A 138 22.78 5.21 -10.02
N GLN A 139 23.24 3.96 -9.78
CA GLN A 139 22.98 2.80 -10.65
C GLN A 139 22.28 1.65 -9.91
N ILE A 140 22.07 1.75 -8.60
CA ILE A 140 21.43 0.72 -7.80
C ILE A 140 19.92 0.96 -7.74
N ALA A 141 19.15 -0.09 -8.00
CA ALA A 141 17.69 -0.12 -7.97
C ALA A 141 17.21 -1.42 -7.29
N ALA A 142 15.96 -1.42 -6.83
CA ALA A 142 15.27 -2.65 -6.45
C ALA A 142 14.44 -3.14 -7.66
N LEU A 143 14.46 -4.45 -7.95
CA LEU A 143 13.66 -5.07 -9.00
C LEU A 143 12.72 -6.12 -8.40
N LYS A 144 11.41 -5.88 -8.49
CA LYS A 144 10.34 -6.82 -8.10
C LYS A 144 10.11 -7.76 -9.30
N ILE A 145 10.55 -9.02 -9.19
CA ILE A 145 10.39 -10.07 -10.20
C ILE A 145 9.17 -10.91 -9.80
N ILE A 146 8.04 -10.70 -10.49
CA ILE A 146 6.79 -11.41 -10.22
C ILE A 146 6.84 -12.81 -10.83
N LYS A 147 6.28 -13.81 -10.14
CA LYS A 147 6.31 -15.20 -10.59
C LYS A 147 5.38 -15.47 -11.78
N ASN A 148 5.75 -16.44 -12.63
CA ASN A 148 5.17 -16.74 -13.94
C ASN A 148 3.83 -17.49 -13.85
N VAL A 149 2.90 -16.94 -13.07
CA VAL A 149 1.57 -17.51 -12.82
C VAL A 149 0.55 -16.40 -13.03
N GLU A 150 -0.38 -16.61 -13.96
CA GLU A 150 -1.15 -15.53 -14.59
C GLU A 150 -1.92 -14.65 -13.60
N LYS A 151 -2.45 -15.20 -12.50
CA LYS A 151 -3.14 -14.41 -11.47
C LYS A 151 -2.26 -13.33 -10.82
N TYR A 152 -0.94 -13.56 -10.73
CA TYR A 152 0.03 -12.59 -10.22
C TYR A 152 0.53 -11.65 -11.33
N ARG A 153 0.59 -12.12 -12.59
CA ARG A 153 0.93 -11.29 -13.76
C ARG A 153 -0.13 -10.21 -14.04
N GLU A 154 -1.42 -10.56 -14.03
CA GLU A 154 -2.53 -9.61 -14.18
C GLU A 154 -2.55 -8.57 -13.05
N ALA A 155 -2.41 -9.06 -11.83
CA ALA A 155 -2.20 -8.25 -10.63
C ALA A 155 -1.05 -7.23 -10.76
N ALA A 156 0.12 -7.65 -11.25
CA ALA A 156 1.26 -6.77 -11.46
C ALA A 156 0.98 -5.70 -12.52
N LYS A 157 0.17 -6.00 -13.55
CA LYS A 157 -0.30 -5.00 -14.53
C LYS A 157 -1.19 -3.94 -13.88
N LEU A 158 -2.02 -4.30 -12.89
CA LEU A 158 -2.79 -3.32 -12.10
C LEU A 158 -1.87 -2.43 -11.25
N GLU A 159 -0.88 -2.99 -10.57
CA GLU A 159 0.13 -2.22 -9.81
C GLU A 159 0.89 -1.24 -10.72
N ILE A 160 1.32 -1.69 -11.90
CA ILE A 160 1.96 -0.85 -12.94
C ILE A 160 1.01 0.27 -13.39
N ASN A 161 -0.24 -0.04 -13.71
CA ASN A 161 -1.23 0.96 -14.15
C ASN A 161 -1.47 2.05 -13.08
N VAL A 162 -1.46 1.70 -11.78
CA VAL A 162 -1.52 2.67 -10.69
C VAL A 162 -0.24 3.51 -10.66
N LEU A 163 0.93 2.88 -10.69
CA LEU A 163 2.24 3.55 -10.64
C LEU A 163 2.47 4.51 -11.82
N GLU A 164 2.00 4.18 -13.03
CA GLU A 164 2.06 5.08 -14.18
C GLU A 164 1.15 6.30 -14.01
N LYS A 165 -0.12 6.10 -13.62
CA LYS A 165 -1.05 7.21 -13.31
C LYS A 165 -0.48 8.15 -12.22
N LEU A 166 0.11 7.59 -11.15
CA LEU A 166 0.74 8.40 -10.10
C LEU A 166 1.98 9.16 -10.60
N LYS A 167 2.79 8.55 -11.48
CA LYS A 167 3.98 9.16 -12.11
C LYS A 167 3.64 10.26 -13.13
N GLU A 168 2.45 10.22 -13.74
CA GLU A 168 1.91 11.34 -14.54
C GLU A 168 1.46 12.52 -13.67
N LYS A 169 0.88 12.24 -12.49
CA LYS A 169 0.42 13.27 -11.54
C LYS A 169 1.55 13.87 -10.70
N ASP A 170 2.61 13.11 -10.45
CA ASP A 170 3.82 13.52 -9.73
C ASP A 170 5.11 13.20 -10.52
N PRO A 171 5.40 13.91 -11.63
CA PRO A 171 6.60 13.69 -12.41
C PRO A 171 7.89 14.11 -11.70
N GLU A 172 7.80 14.83 -10.57
CA GLU A 172 8.93 15.33 -9.78
C GLU A 172 9.21 14.49 -8.52
N GLY A 173 8.31 13.59 -8.10
CA GLY A 173 8.47 12.74 -6.92
C GLY A 173 8.24 13.46 -5.58
N LYS A 174 7.40 14.50 -5.57
CA LYS A 174 7.10 15.37 -4.43
C LYS A 174 6.15 14.75 -3.40
N TYR A 175 5.26 13.86 -3.80
CA TYR A 175 4.21 13.27 -2.94
C TYR A 175 4.61 11.93 -2.31
N LEU A 176 5.91 11.67 -2.23
CA LEU A 176 6.53 10.62 -1.39
C LEU A 176 6.05 9.17 -1.68
N CYS A 177 5.39 8.93 -2.80
CA CYS A 177 5.12 7.59 -3.31
C CYS A 177 6.40 6.96 -3.87
N VAL A 178 6.49 5.63 -3.90
CA VAL A 178 7.63 4.92 -4.49
C VAL A 178 7.73 5.21 -5.99
N ARG A 179 8.94 5.53 -6.45
CA ARG A 179 9.18 5.84 -7.86
C ARG A 179 9.43 4.57 -8.65
N MET A 180 8.45 4.16 -9.45
CA MET A 180 8.70 3.19 -10.52
C MET A 180 9.62 3.83 -11.57
N LEU A 181 10.82 3.29 -11.72
CA LEU A 181 11.80 3.71 -12.72
C LEU A 181 11.40 3.19 -14.10
N ASP A 182 11.16 1.87 -14.18
CA ASP A 182 10.95 1.11 -15.41
C ASP A 182 10.13 -0.17 -15.15
N TRP A 183 9.58 -0.80 -16.19
CA TRP A 183 9.00 -2.14 -16.10
C TRP A 183 9.16 -2.91 -17.42
N PHE A 184 9.17 -4.24 -17.36
CA PHE A 184 9.28 -5.12 -18.53
C PHE A 184 8.70 -6.52 -18.24
N ASP A 185 8.27 -7.24 -19.27
CA ASP A 185 8.05 -8.68 -19.18
C ASP A 185 9.36 -9.41 -19.56
N TYR A 186 9.82 -10.31 -18.71
CA TYR A 186 10.99 -11.15 -18.91
C TYR A 186 10.56 -12.62 -18.90
N HIS A 187 10.28 -13.16 -20.10
CA HIS A 187 9.95 -14.57 -20.32
C HIS A 187 8.71 -15.10 -19.57
N GLY A 188 7.81 -14.22 -19.10
CA GLY A 188 6.68 -14.57 -18.24
C GLY A 188 6.75 -13.92 -16.84
N HIS A 189 7.90 -13.36 -16.46
CA HIS A 189 8.03 -12.58 -15.25
C HIS A 189 7.74 -11.10 -15.50
N MET A 190 6.69 -10.56 -14.88
CA MET A 190 6.51 -9.11 -14.82
C MET A 190 7.57 -8.54 -13.87
N CYS A 191 8.49 -7.73 -14.40
CA CYS A 191 9.62 -7.16 -13.68
C CYS A 191 9.42 -5.65 -13.52
N ILE A 192 9.39 -5.16 -12.28
CA ILE A 192 9.15 -3.73 -11.97
C ILE A 192 10.36 -3.16 -11.21
N ALA A 193 10.98 -2.11 -11.75
CA ALA A 193 12.18 -1.47 -11.20
C ALA A 193 11.83 -0.21 -10.41
N PHE A 194 12.40 -0.06 -9.20
CA PHE A 194 12.14 1.04 -8.27
C PHE A 194 13.45 1.68 -7.77
N ASP A 195 13.36 2.92 -7.28
CA ASP A 195 14.42 3.52 -6.47
C ASP A 195 14.73 2.63 -5.25
N MET A 196 16.02 2.36 -5.01
CA MET A 196 16.47 1.56 -3.86
C MET A 196 16.27 2.32 -2.54
N LEU A 197 15.53 1.73 -1.60
CA LEU A 197 15.19 2.30 -0.29
C LEU A 197 15.81 1.50 0.88
N GLY A 198 15.80 2.08 2.08
CA GLY A 198 16.24 1.44 3.32
C GLY A 198 15.20 0.51 3.94
N LEU A 199 15.33 0.25 5.24
CA LEU A 199 14.39 -0.59 6.02
C LEU A 199 12.95 -0.01 6.01
N SER A 200 11.98 -0.91 6.17
CA SER A 200 10.62 -0.54 6.54
C SER A 200 10.59 0.06 7.96
N VAL A 201 9.57 0.86 8.24
CA VAL A 201 9.34 1.44 9.57
C VAL A 201 9.01 0.34 10.58
N PHE A 202 8.40 -0.78 10.14
CA PHE A 202 8.23 -2.01 10.92
C PHE A 202 9.57 -2.67 11.26
N ASP A 203 10.41 -2.96 10.25
CA ASP A 203 11.65 -3.70 10.47
C ASP A 203 12.64 -2.90 11.30
N PHE A 204 12.72 -1.59 11.11
CA PHE A 204 13.54 -0.74 11.99
C PHE A 204 13.06 -0.79 13.45
N LEU A 205 11.74 -0.80 13.69
CA LEU A 205 11.16 -0.91 15.04
C LEU A 205 11.48 -2.27 15.69
N LYS A 206 11.33 -3.36 14.93
CA LYS A 206 11.68 -4.74 15.27
C LYS A 206 13.18 -4.90 15.57
N ASP A 207 14.05 -4.36 14.72
CA ASP A 207 15.52 -4.34 14.91
C ASP A 207 15.93 -3.49 16.13
N ASN A 208 15.11 -2.50 16.50
CA ASN A 208 15.22 -1.72 17.73
C ASN A 208 14.62 -2.46 18.95
N THR A 209 14.37 -3.78 18.87
CA THR A 209 13.76 -4.62 19.91
C THR A 209 12.38 -4.11 20.36
N TYR A 210 11.57 -3.70 19.38
CA TYR A 210 10.28 -3.03 19.55
C TYR A 210 10.35 -1.82 20.50
N TYR A 211 11.50 -1.13 20.51
CA TYR A 211 11.62 0.13 21.23
C TYR A 211 10.94 1.24 20.39
N PRO A 212 9.91 1.92 20.96
CA PRO A 212 9.07 2.90 20.25
C PRO A 212 9.86 4.09 19.70
N TYR A 213 9.35 4.69 18.62
CA TYR A 213 9.95 5.89 18.04
C TYR A 213 9.83 7.09 19.00
N PRO A 214 10.86 7.95 19.08
CA PRO A 214 10.75 9.28 19.70
C PRO A 214 9.61 10.10 19.08
N LEU A 215 8.95 10.96 19.87
CA LEU A 215 7.72 11.66 19.46
C LEU A 215 7.91 12.55 18.21
N ASP A 216 9.09 13.14 18.06
CA ASP A 216 9.49 13.88 16.87
C ASP A 216 9.53 13.00 15.62
N GLN A 217 10.01 11.76 15.74
CA GLN A 217 10.03 10.81 14.63
C GLN A 217 8.64 10.27 14.31
N VAL A 218 7.82 10.00 15.34
CA VAL A 218 6.39 9.71 15.18
C VAL A 218 5.73 10.84 14.38
N ARG A 219 5.93 12.11 14.77
CA ARG A 219 5.38 13.28 14.05
C ARG A 219 5.83 13.31 12.59
N ASN A 220 7.12 13.21 12.32
CA ASN A 220 7.67 13.39 10.98
C ASN A 220 7.25 12.27 10.02
N ILE A 221 7.25 11.01 10.49
CA ILE A 221 6.78 9.86 9.71
C ILE A 221 5.27 9.99 9.45
N SER A 222 4.49 10.33 10.49
CA SER A 222 3.02 10.48 10.36
C SER A 222 2.62 11.61 9.44
N TYR A 223 3.32 12.76 9.47
CA TYR A 223 3.03 13.89 8.58
C TYR A 223 3.24 13.52 7.11
N GLN A 224 4.38 12.90 6.80
CA GLN A 224 4.71 12.43 5.45
C GLN A 224 3.74 11.36 4.96
N LEU A 225 3.32 10.44 5.84
CA LEU A 225 2.33 9.41 5.51
C LEU A 225 0.97 10.05 5.17
N CYS A 226 0.50 10.99 5.99
CA CYS A 226 -0.74 11.72 5.71
C CYS A 226 -0.64 12.54 4.42
N TYR A 227 0.52 13.14 4.15
CA TYR A 227 0.78 13.93 2.94
C TYR A 227 0.78 13.07 1.67
N ALA A 228 1.43 11.90 1.70
CA ALA A 228 1.45 10.95 0.60
C ALA A 228 0.06 10.37 0.31
N VAL A 229 -0.66 9.94 1.34
CA VAL A 229 -1.98 9.33 1.19
C VAL A 229 -3.05 10.37 0.81
N ASN A 230 -2.95 11.62 1.28
CA ASN A 230 -3.83 12.71 0.82
C ASN A 230 -3.73 12.92 -0.69
N PHE A 231 -2.52 12.82 -1.27
CA PHE A 231 -2.33 12.88 -2.73
C PHE A 231 -3.00 11.71 -3.46
N LEU A 232 -3.05 10.50 -2.88
CA LEU A 232 -3.82 9.38 -3.46
C LEU A 232 -5.33 9.70 -3.44
N HIS A 233 -5.83 10.20 -2.30
CA HIS A 233 -7.24 10.55 -2.12
C HIS A 233 -7.68 11.69 -3.05
N GLU A 234 -6.85 12.73 -3.25
CA GLU A 234 -7.05 13.79 -4.24
C GLU A 234 -7.07 13.29 -5.69
N ASN A 235 -6.55 12.08 -5.95
CA ASN A 235 -6.55 11.41 -7.25
C ASN A 235 -7.54 10.23 -7.34
N GLN A 236 -8.53 10.17 -6.44
CA GLN A 236 -9.63 9.19 -6.45
C GLN A 236 -9.11 7.74 -6.33
N LEU A 237 -8.05 7.56 -5.54
CA LEU A 237 -7.38 6.28 -5.28
C LEU A 237 -7.31 6.04 -3.77
N THR A 238 -7.79 4.88 -3.32
CA THR A 238 -7.62 4.40 -1.94
C THR A 238 -6.50 3.36 -1.91
N HIS A 239 -5.58 3.42 -0.94
CA HIS A 239 -4.45 2.50 -0.86
C HIS A 239 -4.86 1.11 -0.35
N THR A 240 -5.82 1.08 0.57
CA THR A 240 -6.44 -0.08 1.22
C THR A 240 -5.53 -0.92 2.13
N ASP A 241 -4.25 -1.11 1.83
CA ASP A 241 -3.30 -1.89 2.65
C ASP A 241 -2.14 -1.07 3.24
N LEU A 242 -2.48 0.00 3.97
CA LEU A 242 -1.52 0.79 4.74
C LEU A 242 -1.11 0.09 6.04
N LYS A 243 0.20 -0.04 6.26
CA LYS A 243 0.82 -0.67 7.43
C LYS A 243 2.31 -0.27 7.57
N PRO A 244 2.96 -0.40 8.74
CA PRO A 244 4.35 0.04 8.94
C PRO A 244 5.39 -0.72 8.08
N GLU A 245 5.04 -1.89 7.55
CA GLU A 245 5.82 -2.67 6.58
C GLU A 245 5.86 -1.98 5.20
N ASN A 246 4.75 -1.37 4.77
CA ASN A 246 4.60 -0.69 3.48
C ASN A 246 5.07 0.78 3.50
N ILE A 247 5.79 1.18 4.54
CA ILE A 247 6.41 2.50 4.70
C ILE A 247 7.91 2.29 4.86
N LEU A 248 8.73 2.72 3.89
CA LEU A 248 10.19 2.53 3.92
C LEU A 248 10.91 3.86 4.13
N PHE A 249 12.00 3.84 4.90
CA PHE A 249 12.88 5.00 5.00
C PHE A 249 13.68 5.20 3.70
N VAL A 250 13.88 6.45 3.29
CA VAL A 250 14.80 6.78 2.16
C VAL A 250 16.23 6.36 2.51
N ASN A 251 16.65 6.53 3.76
CA ASN A 251 17.83 5.92 4.34
C ASN A 251 17.56 5.59 5.81
N SER A 252 17.73 4.32 6.19
CA SER A 252 17.53 3.82 7.56
C SER A 252 18.77 3.84 8.46
N ASP A 253 19.82 4.59 8.09
CA ASP A 253 20.99 4.86 8.93
C ASP A 253 20.58 5.38 10.31
N PHE A 254 21.23 4.90 11.38
CA PHE A 254 20.87 5.24 12.75
C PHE A 254 22.05 5.63 13.64
N GLU A 255 21.70 6.20 14.78
CA GLU A 255 22.56 6.42 15.93
C GLU A 255 22.15 5.47 17.06
N VAL A 256 23.12 5.08 17.89
CA VAL A 256 22.89 4.20 19.05
C VAL A 256 23.11 5.01 20.32
N SER A 257 22.16 4.91 21.26
CA SER A 257 22.23 5.57 22.55
C SER A 257 21.82 4.61 23.67
N TYR A 258 22.56 4.59 24.79
CA TYR A 258 22.28 3.67 25.88
C TYR A 258 21.15 4.17 26.78
N ASN A 259 20.02 3.45 26.80
CA ASN A 259 18.91 3.78 27.69
C ASN A 259 19.14 3.18 29.08
N ALA A 260 19.80 3.94 29.96
CA ALA A 260 20.12 3.51 31.33
C ALA A 260 18.89 3.03 32.14
N LYS A 261 17.68 3.58 31.90
CA LYS A 261 16.44 3.16 32.58
C LYS A 261 15.95 1.78 32.13
N LYS A 262 16.08 1.45 30.84
CA LYS A 262 15.73 0.12 30.28
C LYS A 262 16.92 -0.83 30.17
N ARG A 263 18.12 -0.39 30.57
CA ARG A 263 19.40 -1.13 30.54
C ARG A 263 19.78 -1.74 29.18
N ARG A 264 19.31 -1.15 28.08
CA ARG A 264 19.61 -1.58 26.70
C ARG A 264 19.94 -0.41 25.79
N ASP A 265 20.63 -0.70 24.71
CA ASP A 265 20.78 0.23 23.59
C ASP A 265 19.43 0.56 22.94
N MET A 266 19.36 1.76 22.38
CA MET A 266 18.23 2.32 21.65
C MET A 266 18.75 2.93 20.36
N ARG A 267 18.28 2.41 19.23
CA ARG A 267 18.52 2.98 17.91
C ARG A 267 17.57 4.17 17.69
N ARG A 268 18.06 5.19 17.00
CA ARG A 268 17.29 6.33 16.48
C ARG A 268 17.70 6.56 15.03
N VAL A 269 16.75 6.55 14.09
CA VAL A 269 17.05 6.80 12.67
C VAL A 269 17.54 8.25 12.50
N LYS A 270 18.56 8.49 11.67
CA LYS A 270 19.16 9.82 11.48
C LYS A 270 18.27 10.74 10.66
N ASN A 271 17.64 10.20 9.62
CA ASN A 271 16.67 10.91 8.80
C ASN A 271 15.31 10.19 8.88
N THR A 272 14.24 10.96 8.99
CA THR A 272 12.85 10.46 9.05
C THR A 272 12.15 10.47 7.69
N ASP A 273 12.84 10.84 6.61
CA ASP A 273 12.30 10.81 5.25
C ASP A 273 11.82 9.40 4.87
N ILE A 274 10.56 9.27 4.45
CA ILE A 274 9.95 8.00 4.06
C ILE A 274 9.48 7.99 2.59
N ARG A 275 9.19 6.79 2.09
CA ARG A 275 8.36 6.57 0.90
C ARG A 275 7.27 5.53 1.21
N LEU A 276 6.09 5.76 0.63
CA LEU A 276 4.97 4.82 0.62
C LEU A 276 5.16 3.85 -0.56
N ILE A 277 5.13 2.54 -0.29
CA ILE A 277 5.32 1.47 -1.29
C ILE A 277 4.04 0.63 -1.48
N ASP A 278 4.12 -0.36 -2.37
CA ASP A 278 3.13 -1.45 -2.49
C ASP A 278 1.69 -1.03 -2.87
N PHE A 279 1.55 -0.62 -4.13
CA PHE A 279 0.27 -0.19 -4.71
C PHE A 279 -0.56 -1.36 -5.29
N GLY A 280 -0.18 -2.61 -5.02
CA GLY A 280 -0.81 -3.82 -5.59
C GLY A 280 -2.24 -4.12 -5.11
N SER A 281 -2.69 -3.46 -4.03
CA SER A 281 -4.07 -3.46 -3.54
C SER A 281 -4.75 -2.08 -3.57
N ALA A 282 -4.14 -1.10 -4.24
CA ALA A 282 -4.75 0.23 -4.41
C ALA A 282 -5.92 0.16 -5.41
N THR A 283 -7.03 0.83 -5.10
CA THR A 283 -8.30 0.75 -5.87
C THR A 283 -8.80 2.17 -6.18
N PHE A 284 -9.14 2.45 -7.45
CA PHE A 284 -9.76 3.73 -7.81
C PHE A 284 -11.27 3.74 -7.49
N ASP A 285 -11.83 4.92 -7.19
CA ASP A 285 -13.24 5.11 -6.80
C ASP A 285 -14.28 4.56 -7.82
N HIS A 286 -13.86 4.34 -9.07
CA HIS A 286 -14.71 3.81 -10.16
C HIS A 286 -14.48 2.31 -10.47
N GLU A 287 -13.57 1.65 -9.75
CA GLU A 287 -13.22 0.24 -9.94
C GLU A 287 -13.99 -0.67 -8.95
N HIS A 288 -13.88 -1.99 -9.13
CA HIS A 288 -14.58 -2.95 -8.27
C HIS A 288 -13.96 -2.99 -6.86
N HIS A 289 -14.70 -2.51 -5.86
CA HIS A 289 -14.27 -2.52 -4.46
C HIS A 289 -14.44 -3.93 -3.84
N SER A 290 -13.32 -4.60 -3.59
CA SER A 290 -13.28 -5.91 -2.91
C SER A 290 -13.86 -5.85 -1.49
N THR A 291 -14.72 -6.80 -1.12
CA THR A 291 -15.45 -6.80 0.16
C THR A 291 -14.54 -6.73 1.39
N ILE A 292 -13.38 -7.40 1.34
CA ILE A 292 -12.38 -7.44 2.40
C ILE A 292 -11.06 -6.91 1.84
N VAL A 293 -10.54 -5.86 2.45
CA VAL A 293 -9.24 -5.25 2.17
C VAL A 293 -8.47 -5.02 3.48
N SER A 294 -7.26 -4.46 3.40
CA SER A 294 -6.34 -4.19 4.52
C SER A 294 -5.82 -5.41 5.27
N THR A 295 -4.55 -5.36 5.65
CA THR A 295 -3.95 -6.26 6.65
C THR A 295 -4.69 -6.12 7.97
N ARG A 296 -5.02 -7.27 8.60
CA ARG A 296 -6.08 -7.38 9.63
C ARG A 296 -5.98 -6.35 10.76
N HIS A 297 -4.78 -6.07 11.26
CA HIS A 297 -4.54 -5.21 12.43
C HIS A 297 -4.86 -3.73 12.19
N TYR A 298 -4.83 -3.29 10.93
CA TYR A 298 -5.07 -1.91 10.50
C TYR A 298 -6.44 -1.75 9.84
N ARG A 299 -7.21 -2.84 9.70
CA ARG A 299 -8.50 -2.88 9.01
C ARG A 299 -9.59 -2.10 9.73
N ALA A 300 -10.20 -1.15 9.02
CA ALA A 300 -11.27 -0.29 9.53
C ALA A 300 -12.60 -1.05 9.82
N PRO A 301 -13.42 -0.58 10.79
CA PRO A 301 -14.64 -1.27 11.22
C PRO A 301 -15.67 -1.45 10.10
N GLU A 302 -15.81 -0.48 9.19
CA GLU A 302 -16.71 -0.56 8.04
C GLU A 302 -16.37 -1.71 7.07
N VAL A 303 -15.08 -2.09 6.96
CA VAL A 303 -14.62 -3.23 6.17
C VAL A 303 -14.98 -4.54 6.89
N ILE A 304 -14.73 -4.64 8.21
CA ILE A 304 -15.07 -5.83 9.02
C ILE A 304 -16.58 -6.09 9.02
N LEU A 305 -17.37 -5.02 9.05
CA LEU A 305 -18.83 -5.03 9.07
C LEU A 305 -19.49 -5.11 7.67
N GLU A 306 -18.68 -5.06 6.61
CA GLU A 306 -19.07 -5.08 5.19
C GLU A 306 -20.12 -4.01 4.83
N LEU A 307 -19.90 -2.78 5.31
CA LEU A 307 -20.77 -1.62 5.09
C LEU A 307 -20.46 -0.87 3.79
N GLY A 308 -19.41 -1.28 3.07
CA GLY A 308 -18.72 -0.47 2.05
C GLY A 308 -17.58 0.34 2.67
N TRP A 309 -16.57 0.66 1.87
CA TRP A 309 -15.39 1.44 2.25
C TRP A 309 -14.95 2.32 1.07
N SER A 310 -14.17 3.36 1.37
CA SER A 310 -13.42 4.19 0.42
C SER A 310 -12.26 4.85 1.20
N GLN A 311 -11.74 5.99 0.75
CA GLN A 311 -10.63 6.76 1.35
C GLN A 311 -10.55 6.77 2.90
N PRO A 312 -11.65 6.89 3.69
CA PRO A 312 -11.54 6.92 5.14
C PRO A 312 -10.97 5.63 5.78
N CYS A 313 -10.96 4.48 5.09
CA CYS A 313 -10.37 3.26 5.64
C CYS A 313 -8.84 3.39 5.80
N ASP A 314 -8.18 4.10 4.88
CA ASP A 314 -6.76 4.45 4.98
C ASP A 314 -6.48 5.32 6.21
N VAL A 315 -7.39 6.25 6.55
CA VAL A 315 -7.25 7.11 7.74
C VAL A 315 -7.27 6.30 9.03
N TRP A 316 -8.13 5.29 9.12
CA TRP A 316 -8.16 4.37 10.27
C TRP A 316 -6.84 3.58 10.37
N SER A 317 -6.35 3.06 9.25
CA SER A 317 -5.05 2.37 9.19
C SER A 317 -3.91 3.29 9.68
N ILE A 318 -3.90 4.56 9.26
CA ILE A 318 -2.96 5.58 9.75
C ILE A 318 -3.11 5.78 11.27
N GLY A 319 -4.33 5.84 11.81
CA GLY A 319 -4.56 5.91 13.26
C GLY A 319 -3.94 4.74 14.03
N CYS A 320 -4.08 3.51 13.53
CA CYS A 320 -3.42 2.31 14.08
C CYS A 320 -1.89 2.39 13.98
N ILE A 321 -1.35 2.80 12.82
CA ILE A 321 0.10 2.99 12.61
C ILE A 321 0.64 4.03 13.59
N MET A 322 0.00 5.19 13.73
CA MET A 322 0.41 6.27 14.62
C MET A 322 0.44 5.85 16.09
N PHE A 323 -0.49 5.00 16.51
CA PHE A 323 -0.42 4.33 17.81
C PHE A 323 0.82 3.43 17.90
N GLU A 324 1.03 2.54 16.94
CA GLU A 324 2.12 1.56 16.97
C GLU A 324 3.52 2.20 16.93
N LEU A 325 3.74 3.25 16.13
CA LEU A 325 5.00 4.00 16.14
C LEU A 325 5.29 4.58 17.53
N TYR A 326 4.24 5.04 18.22
CA TYR A 326 4.33 5.58 19.56
C TYR A 326 4.49 4.50 20.63
N THR A 327 3.76 3.38 20.58
CA THR A 327 3.77 2.35 21.62
C THR A 327 4.87 1.31 21.44
N GLY A 328 5.29 1.05 20.21
CA GLY A 328 6.14 -0.07 19.82
C GLY A 328 5.38 -1.39 19.64
N TYR A 329 4.04 -1.37 19.59
CA TYR A 329 3.21 -2.55 19.37
C TYR A 329 1.85 -2.22 18.75
N THR A 330 1.35 -3.16 17.95
CA THR A 330 0.05 -3.20 17.30
C THR A 330 -1.11 -2.78 18.22
N LEU A 331 -2.00 -1.90 17.75
CA LEU A 331 -3.20 -1.52 18.50
C LEU A 331 -4.19 -2.68 18.65
N PHE A 332 -4.40 -3.44 17.58
CA PHE A 332 -5.38 -4.53 17.49
C PHE A 332 -4.71 -5.86 17.11
N GLN A 333 -3.93 -6.42 18.03
CA GLN A 333 -3.31 -7.74 17.88
C GLN A 333 -4.34 -8.87 18.03
N THR A 334 -4.90 -9.36 16.92
CA THR A 334 -5.92 -10.42 16.89
C THR A 334 -5.96 -11.11 15.52
N HIS A 335 -6.50 -12.35 15.48
CA HIS A 335 -6.71 -13.11 14.25
C HIS A 335 -8.19 -13.44 13.95
N ASP A 336 -9.15 -12.93 14.73
CA ASP A 336 -10.60 -13.04 14.46
C ASP A 336 -11.27 -11.66 14.24
N ASN A 337 -12.44 -11.65 13.58
CA ASN A 337 -13.21 -10.43 13.34
C ASN A 337 -14.09 -10.02 14.53
N LYS A 338 -14.68 -10.97 15.28
CA LYS A 338 -15.52 -10.68 16.44
C LYS A 338 -14.67 -10.24 17.63
N GLU A 339 -13.50 -10.89 17.80
CA GLU A 339 -12.47 -10.47 18.74
C GLU A 339 -11.95 -9.05 18.43
N HIS A 340 -11.65 -8.73 17.15
CA HIS A 340 -11.24 -7.37 16.75
C HIS A 340 -12.29 -6.31 17.10
N LEU A 341 -13.58 -6.56 16.82
CA LEU A 341 -14.66 -5.65 17.20
C LEU A 341 -14.77 -5.49 18.74
N ALA A 342 -14.52 -6.54 19.52
CA ALA A 342 -14.49 -6.46 20.98
C ALA A 342 -13.26 -5.69 21.51
N MET A 343 -12.11 -5.76 20.84
CA MET A 343 -10.96 -4.91 21.15
C MET A 343 -11.27 -3.44 20.84
N MET A 344 -11.91 -3.14 19.70
CA MET A 344 -12.38 -1.79 19.37
C MET A 344 -13.32 -1.26 20.47
N GLU A 345 -14.37 -2.02 20.85
CA GLU A 345 -15.28 -1.57 21.91
C GLU A 345 -14.59 -1.33 23.25
N ARG A 346 -13.56 -2.13 23.57
CA ARG A 346 -12.80 -2.00 24.82
C ARG A 346 -11.88 -0.78 24.87
N ILE A 347 -11.41 -0.31 23.72
CA ILE A 347 -10.42 0.78 23.57
C ILE A 347 -11.09 2.12 23.23
N LEU A 348 -12.11 2.12 22.36
CA LEU A 348 -12.73 3.31 21.77
C LEU A 348 -14.14 3.58 22.31
N GLY A 349 -14.76 2.61 23.00
CA GLY A 349 -16.17 2.66 23.39
C GLY A 349 -17.08 1.96 22.36
N SER A 350 -18.37 1.86 22.66
CA SER A 350 -19.31 1.02 21.91
C SER A 350 -19.45 1.38 20.43
N ILE A 351 -19.58 0.34 19.58
CA ILE A 351 -19.82 0.49 18.15
C ILE A 351 -21.17 1.19 17.92
N PRO A 352 -21.25 2.20 17.03
CA PRO A 352 -22.50 2.89 16.72
C PRO A 352 -23.60 1.91 16.29
N TYR A 353 -24.75 1.99 16.96
CA TYR A 353 -25.93 1.14 16.68
C TYR A 353 -26.35 1.17 15.19
N ARG A 354 -26.13 2.31 14.50
CA ARG A 354 -26.40 2.46 13.07
C ARG A 354 -25.52 1.55 12.21
N MET A 355 -24.24 1.39 12.56
CA MET A 355 -23.31 0.46 11.90
C MET A 355 -23.67 -0.99 12.22
N ALA A 356 -23.88 -1.30 13.51
CA ALA A 356 -24.27 -2.65 13.96
C ALA A 356 -25.55 -3.15 13.26
N LYS A 357 -26.57 -2.29 13.15
CA LYS A 357 -27.85 -2.60 12.48
C LYS A 357 -27.74 -2.72 10.95
N ARG A 358 -26.78 -2.03 10.32
CA ARG A 358 -26.55 -2.08 8.85
C ARG A 358 -25.58 -3.19 8.43
N SER A 359 -24.84 -3.77 9.37
CA SER A 359 -23.78 -4.74 9.08
C SER A 359 -24.32 -6.00 8.40
N ARG A 360 -23.61 -6.47 7.36
CA ARG A 360 -23.87 -7.81 6.78
C ARG A 360 -23.42 -8.93 7.73
N LYS A 361 -22.61 -8.61 8.75
CA LYS A 361 -22.23 -9.51 9.84
C LYS A 361 -23.17 -9.42 11.04
N SER A 362 -24.49 -9.36 10.79
CA SER A 362 -25.54 -9.28 11.81
C SER A 362 -25.38 -10.33 12.93
N LYS A 363 -24.88 -11.54 12.60
CA LYS A 363 -24.53 -12.60 13.56
C LYS A 363 -23.47 -12.24 14.63
N TYR A 364 -22.82 -11.09 14.53
CA TYR A 364 -21.93 -10.58 15.58
C TYR A 364 -22.67 -9.74 16.64
N PHE A 365 -23.95 -9.40 16.43
CA PHE A 365 -24.68 -8.47 17.29
C PHE A 365 -26.00 -9.06 17.81
N TYR A 366 -26.31 -8.80 19.08
CA TYR A 366 -27.59 -9.11 19.70
C TYR A 366 -28.22 -7.82 20.25
N HIS A 367 -29.46 -7.54 19.85
CA HIS A 367 -30.15 -6.24 20.06
C HIS A 367 -29.32 -5.00 19.70
N GLY A 368 -28.39 -5.12 18.74
CA GLY A 368 -27.52 -4.04 18.28
C GLY A 368 -26.33 -3.72 19.19
N LYS A 369 -26.01 -4.58 20.16
CA LYS A 369 -24.73 -4.61 20.90
C LYS A 369 -23.90 -5.79 20.43
N LEU A 370 -22.57 -5.73 20.56
CA LEU A 370 -21.71 -6.85 20.21
C LEU A 370 -22.02 -8.07 21.11
N ASP A 371 -22.22 -9.24 20.50
CA ASP A 371 -22.52 -10.51 21.17
C ASP A 371 -21.22 -11.15 21.70
N TRP A 372 -20.55 -10.49 22.64
CA TRP A 372 -19.25 -10.94 23.15
C TRP A 372 -19.36 -11.53 24.55
N ASP A 373 -19.07 -12.83 24.69
CA ASP A 373 -18.88 -13.41 26.01
C ASP A 373 -17.56 -12.94 26.61
N GLU A 374 -17.67 -12.11 27.65
CA GLU A 374 -16.54 -11.64 28.42
C GLU A 374 -15.87 -12.72 29.26
N LYS A 375 -16.54 -13.84 29.59
CA LYS A 375 -16.07 -14.78 30.64
C LYS A 375 -15.05 -15.81 30.14
N ASN A 376 -15.03 -16.13 28.85
CA ASN A 376 -14.05 -17.03 28.24
C ASN A 376 -12.61 -16.46 28.21
N SER A 377 -11.69 -17.23 27.62
CA SER A 377 -10.26 -16.91 27.47
C SER A 377 -10.00 -15.64 26.65
N SER A 378 -10.62 -15.46 25.49
CA SER A 378 -10.47 -14.24 24.67
C SER A 378 -11.09 -13.03 25.36
N GLY A 379 -12.25 -13.18 25.99
CA GLY A 379 -12.87 -12.12 26.79
C GLY A 379 -11.98 -11.66 27.96
N ARG A 380 -11.29 -12.60 28.62
CA ARG A 380 -10.24 -12.32 29.61
C ARG A 380 -9.05 -11.59 28.99
N TYR A 381 -8.48 -12.11 27.90
CA TYR A 381 -7.34 -11.52 27.20
C TYR A 381 -7.60 -10.05 26.82
N ILE A 382 -8.78 -9.75 26.26
CA ILE A 382 -9.20 -8.37 25.93
C ILE A 382 -9.29 -7.51 27.20
N ARG A 383 -9.96 -7.95 28.28
CA ARG A 383 -10.02 -7.17 29.54
C ARG A 383 -8.64 -6.86 30.11
N GLU A 384 -7.72 -7.81 30.03
CA GLU A 384 -6.39 -7.72 30.62
C GLU A 384 -5.45 -6.83 29.80
N ASN A 385 -5.50 -6.89 28.46
CA ASN A 385 -4.56 -6.18 27.58
C ASN A 385 -5.12 -4.90 26.92
N CYS A 386 -6.43 -4.85 26.61
CA CYS A 386 -7.08 -3.70 25.99
C CYS A 386 -7.62 -2.73 27.07
N LYS A 387 -7.29 -1.44 26.94
CA LYS A 387 -7.70 -0.34 27.83
C LYS A 387 -8.23 0.84 27.01
N PRO A 388 -9.03 1.76 27.58
CA PRO A 388 -9.46 2.97 26.86
C PRO A 388 -8.25 3.72 26.28
N LEU A 389 -8.33 4.20 25.03
CA LEU A 389 -7.20 4.70 24.23
C LEU A 389 -6.26 5.64 25.01
N LYS A 390 -6.82 6.58 25.78
CA LYS A 390 -6.09 7.57 26.59
C LYS A 390 -5.24 6.98 27.73
N HIS A 391 -5.39 5.70 28.07
CA HIS A 391 -4.52 5.01 29.04
C HIS A 391 -3.15 4.62 28.48
N TYR A 392 -2.97 4.60 27.16
CA TYR A 392 -1.67 4.32 26.52
C TYR A 392 -0.77 5.56 26.41
N LEU A 393 -1.29 6.73 26.78
CA LEU A 393 -0.55 7.99 26.90
C LEU A 393 0.53 7.89 27.99
N ARG A 394 1.81 8.00 27.63
CA ARG A 394 2.93 7.84 28.57
C ARG A 394 3.34 9.11 29.31
N ASP A 395 2.98 10.26 28.76
CA ASP A 395 3.41 11.58 29.22
C ASP A 395 2.29 12.59 28.95
N LYS A 396 2.10 13.55 29.85
CA LYS A 396 0.98 14.51 29.81
C LYS A 396 1.30 15.82 29.10
N GLY A 397 2.48 15.95 28.51
CA GLY A 397 2.89 17.11 27.72
C GLY A 397 1.97 17.32 26.51
N ILE A 398 1.76 18.59 26.15
CA ILE A 398 0.77 19.00 25.13
C ILE A 398 0.93 18.29 23.78
N GLN A 399 2.17 17.98 23.37
CA GLN A 399 2.44 17.27 22.11
C GLN A 399 1.97 15.82 22.13
N HIS A 400 1.99 15.15 23.28
CA HIS A 400 1.45 13.79 23.46
C HIS A 400 -0.08 13.80 23.51
N LEU A 401 -0.67 14.80 24.17
CA LEU A 401 -2.12 15.01 24.16
C LEU A 401 -2.63 15.27 22.74
N GLN A 402 -1.93 16.10 21.96
CA GLN A 402 -2.24 16.37 20.54
C GLN A 402 -2.07 15.14 19.64
N LEU A 403 -1.13 14.24 19.92
CA LEU A 403 -1.02 12.97 19.22
C LEU A 403 -2.27 12.10 19.45
N PHE A 404 -2.67 11.91 20.71
CA PHE A 404 -3.83 11.08 21.05
C PHE A 404 -5.15 11.71 20.61
N ASP A 405 -5.27 13.03 20.64
CA ASP A 405 -6.41 13.80 20.11
C ASP A 405 -6.55 13.66 18.58
N LEU A 406 -5.44 13.43 17.85
CA LEU A 406 -5.47 13.11 16.42
C LEU A 406 -5.82 11.64 16.16
N ILE A 407 -5.18 10.70 16.87
CA ILE A 407 -5.47 9.26 16.77
C ILE A 407 -6.95 8.98 17.09
N GLU A 408 -7.52 9.64 18.09
CA GLU A 408 -8.94 9.51 18.45
C GLU A 408 -9.89 9.97 17.33
N LYS A 409 -9.51 10.97 16.52
CA LYS A 409 -10.29 11.40 15.33
C LYS A 409 -10.09 10.50 14.12
N MET A 410 -8.93 9.86 14.00
CA MET A 410 -8.64 8.86 12.96
C MET A 410 -9.34 7.53 13.22
N LEU A 411 -9.53 7.18 14.50
CA LEU A 411 -10.22 5.98 14.95
C LEU A 411 -11.71 6.21 15.26
N GLU A 412 -12.33 7.21 14.65
CA GLU A 412 -13.78 7.37 14.64
C GLU A 412 -14.43 6.21 13.85
N TYR A 413 -15.50 5.65 14.41
CA TYR A 413 -16.20 4.50 13.87
C TYR A 413 -16.95 4.81 12.59
N GLU A 414 -17.82 5.85 12.56
CA GLU A 414 -18.60 6.15 11.36
C GLU A 414 -17.72 6.89 10.33
N PRO A 415 -17.44 6.33 9.13
CA PRO A 415 -16.44 6.88 8.19
C PRO A 415 -16.71 8.30 7.69
N HIS A 416 -17.92 8.82 7.91
CA HIS A 416 -18.36 10.15 7.49
C HIS A 416 -18.09 11.23 8.56
N TYR A 417 -17.70 10.85 9.78
CA TYR A 417 -17.25 11.76 10.85
C TYR A 417 -15.74 11.62 11.16
N ARG A 418 -15.09 10.60 10.59
CA ARG A 418 -13.64 10.40 10.65
C ARG A 418 -12.92 11.54 9.92
N ILE A 419 -11.88 12.09 10.55
CA ILE A 419 -11.13 13.24 10.04
C ILE A 419 -10.55 12.98 8.64
N THR A 420 -10.60 13.96 7.74
CA THR A 420 -9.94 13.84 6.42
C THR A 420 -8.43 14.03 6.54
N LEU A 421 -7.67 13.61 5.53
CA LEU A 421 -6.22 13.87 5.53
C LEU A 421 -5.86 15.35 5.32
N ALA A 422 -6.69 16.11 4.60
CA ALA A 422 -6.55 17.57 4.48
C ALA A 422 -6.68 18.28 5.85
N GLU A 423 -7.69 17.91 6.65
CA GLU A 423 -7.85 18.43 8.03
C GLU A 423 -6.75 17.93 8.96
N THR A 424 -6.32 16.68 8.80
CA THR A 424 -5.22 16.06 9.54
C THR A 424 -3.92 16.83 9.36
N LEU A 425 -3.57 17.24 8.14
CA LEU A 425 -2.35 18.00 7.86
C LEU A 425 -2.34 19.39 8.53
N ALA A 426 -3.51 19.97 8.80
CA ALA A 426 -3.68 21.21 9.56
C ALA A 426 -3.69 21.03 11.10
N HIS A 427 -3.66 19.79 11.60
CA HIS A 427 -3.85 19.48 13.01
C HIS A 427 -2.75 20.09 13.92
N PRO A 428 -3.08 20.59 15.13
CA PRO A 428 -2.10 21.16 16.06
C PRO A 428 -0.86 20.30 16.35
N PHE A 429 -0.96 18.97 16.27
CA PHE A 429 0.15 18.04 16.45
C PHE A 429 1.34 18.29 15.48
N PHE A 430 1.07 18.72 14.25
CA PHE A 430 2.09 18.96 13.21
C PHE A 430 2.64 20.39 13.18
N LYS A 431 2.01 21.33 13.90
CA LYS A 431 2.45 22.73 13.94
C LYS A 431 3.91 22.96 14.42
N PRO A 432 4.55 22.11 15.24
CA PRO A 432 5.99 22.21 15.50
C PRO A 432 6.83 21.96 14.23
N LEU A 433 6.54 20.89 13.49
CA LEU A 433 7.25 20.53 12.26
C LEU A 433 7.14 21.63 11.20
N LEU A 434 5.94 22.21 11.02
CA LEU A 434 5.73 23.31 10.07
C LEU A 434 6.47 24.61 10.43
N LYS A 435 6.85 24.80 11.70
CA LYS A 435 7.71 25.93 12.13
C LYS A 435 9.18 25.66 11.89
N GLU A 436 9.62 24.43 12.09
CA GLU A 436 11.00 23.99 11.89
C GLU A 436 11.32 23.79 10.40
N GLN A 437 10.32 23.40 9.59
CA GLN A 437 10.42 23.10 8.17
C GLN A 437 9.25 23.72 7.37
N PRO A 438 9.20 25.06 7.23
CA PRO A 438 8.09 25.76 6.55
C PRO A 438 7.96 25.44 5.05
N HIS A 439 8.96 24.78 4.45
CA HIS A 439 8.89 24.29 3.08
C HIS A 439 7.98 23.04 2.93
N LEU A 440 7.62 22.37 4.03
CA LEU A 440 6.66 21.27 4.06
C LEU A 440 5.20 21.74 4.14
N GLU A 441 4.92 23.05 4.24
CA GLU A 441 3.55 23.57 4.37
C GLU A 441 2.71 23.26 3.11
N HIS A 442 1.87 22.23 3.21
CA HIS A 442 0.93 21.86 2.17
C HIS A 442 -0.09 22.99 1.93
N LYS A 443 0.08 23.70 0.82
CA LYS A 443 -0.91 24.67 0.35
C LYS A 443 -2.05 23.90 -0.34
N PRO A 444 -3.29 23.93 0.20
CA PRO A 444 -4.39 23.15 -0.35
C PRO A 444 -4.63 23.55 -1.80
N SER A 445 -4.87 22.57 -2.66
CA SER A 445 -5.18 22.81 -4.07
C SER A 445 -6.52 23.55 -4.17
N VAL A 446 -6.50 24.80 -4.65
CA VAL A 446 -7.75 25.58 -4.81
C VAL A 446 -8.65 24.84 -5.80
N PRO A 447 -9.90 24.49 -5.43
CA PRO A 447 -10.82 23.83 -6.34
C PRO A 447 -10.97 24.65 -7.61
N LYS A 448 -10.56 24.08 -8.75
CA LYS A 448 -10.79 24.71 -10.05
C LYS A 448 -12.28 24.69 -10.30
N GLU A 449 -12.91 25.86 -10.30
CA GLU A 449 -14.32 26.01 -10.66
C GLU A 449 -14.61 25.27 -11.98
N PRO A 450 -15.74 24.55 -12.08
CA PRO A 450 -16.10 23.86 -13.31
C PRO A 450 -16.22 24.89 -14.43
N ARG A 451 -15.30 24.85 -15.40
CA ARG A 451 -15.32 25.74 -16.56
C ARG A 451 -16.66 25.58 -17.28
N ILE A 452 -17.54 26.57 -17.10
CA ILE A 452 -18.74 26.72 -17.93
C ILE A 452 -18.25 26.91 -19.36
N VAL A 453 -18.44 25.89 -20.19
CA VAL A 453 -18.08 25.94 -21.61
C VAL A 453 -19.12 26.80 -22.31
N ASP A 454 -18.91 28.12 -22.32
CA ASP A 454 -19.79 29.07 -22.97
C ASP A 454 -19.86 28.77 -24.47
N ARG A 455 -20.98 28.16 -24.89
CA ARG A 455 -21.13 27.52 -26.20
C ARG A 455 -21.48 28.52 -27.30
N ARG A 456 -20.79 29.67 -27.31
CA ARG A 456 -21.06 30.82 -28.17
C ARG A 456 -19.76 31.46 -28.72
N LYS A 457 -19.15 30.81 -29.71
CA LYS A 457 -18.40 31.43 -30.82
C LYS A 457 -17.91 30.38 -31.85
N SER A 458 -18.78 30.10 -32.81
CA SER A 458 -18.38 29.81 -34.20
C SER A 458 -19.06 30.86 -35.10
N TYR A 459 -18.68 30.94 -36.38
CA TYR A 459 -19.07 32.00 -37.32
C TYR A 459 -18.44 33.39 -37.08
N GLN A 460 -17.11 33.43 -37.18
CA GLN A 460 -16.49 34.24 -38.24
C GLN A 460 -15.96 33.25 -39.29
N GLY A 461 -15.94 33.52 -40.59
CA GLY A 461 -16.49 34.66 -41.33
C GLY A 461 -16.01 34.59 -42.78
N SER A 462 -16.91 34.71 -43.76
CA SER A 462 -16.55 34.64 -45.18
C SER A 462 -17.51 35.51 -46.01
N GLU A 463 -17.04 36.69 -46.41
CA GLU A 463 -17.73 37.56 -47.37
C GLU A 463 -17.45 37.07 -48.80
N LEU A 464 -18.45 37.18 -49.69
CA LEU A 464 -18.36 37.87 -51.00
C LEU A 464 -19.67 37.75 -51.80
N SER A 465 -19.74 38.53 -52.90
CA SER A 465 -20.82 38.57 -53.91
C SER A 465 -22.24 38.94 -53.43
N SER A 466 -22.51 40.25 -53.55
CA SER A 466 -23.77 40.88 -53.91
C SER A 466 -24.69 40.11 -54.87
N GLU A 467 -26.02 40.26 -54.73
CA GLU A 467 -26.86 41.04 -55.67
C GLU A 467 -28.31 41.32 -55.19
N ASN A 468 -29.04 42.11 -55.97
CA ASN A 468 -30.27 42.88 -55.68
C ASN A 468 -31.59 42.12 -55.41
N HIS A 469 -32.62 42.90 -54.99
CA HIS A 469 -34.04 42.58 -54.74
C HIS A 469 -34.35 41.95 -53.36
N GLY A 470 -35.50 42.20 -52.72
CA GLY A 470 -36.62 43.11 -53.04
C GLY A 470 -37.79 42.93 -52.05
N ASP A 471 -38.63 43.96 -51.88
CA ASP A 471 -39.83 44.01 -51.02
C ASP A 471 -39.63 43.81 -49.48
N ARG A 472 -40.24 44.53 -48.54
CA ARG A 472 -41.59 45.12 -48.30
C ARG A 472 -42.56 44.18 -47.56
N ASP A 473 -42.63 44.32 -46.24
CA ASP A 473 -43.80 44.76 -45.42
C ASP A 473 -43.60 44.37 -43.94
N CYS A 474 -43.92 45.20 -42.93
CA CYS A 474 -45.24 45.54 -42.36
C CYS A 474 -45.92 44.32 -41.68
N VAL A 475 -46.50 44.37 -40.47
CA VAL A 475 -47.18 45.48 -39.75
C VAL A 475 -46.89 45.45 -38.21
N LYS A 476 -47.33 46.49 -37.47
CA LYS A 476 -47.44 46.60 -35.99
C LYS A 476 -48.50 45.60 -35.45
N THR A 477 -48.66 45.27 -34.15
CA THR A 477 -49.06 46.07 -32.95
C THR A 477 -48.65 45.31 -31.66
N LYS A 478 -48.32 45.86 -30.48
CA LYS A 478 -48.69 47.06 -29.70
C LYS A 478 -50.04 46.99 -28.92
N SER A 479 -49.99 46.49 -27.67
CA SER A 479 -50.93 46.73 -26.52
C SER A 479 -50.62 45.74 -25.37
N GLU A 480 -50.78 46.00 -24.06
CA GLU A 480 -50.78 47.21 -23.21
C GLU A 480 -50.92 46.76 -21.72
N GLY A 481 -50.68 47.64 -20.74
CA GLY A 481 -51.28 47.50 -19.38
C GLY A 481 -50.44 46.79 -18.28
N PRO A 482 -50.40 47.32 -17.02
CA PRO A 482 -49.57 46.76 -15.93
C PRO A 482 -50.34 46.34 -14.65
N GLY A 483 -49.64 45.65 -13.74
CA GLY A 483 -50.06 45.45 -12.34
C GLY A 483 -48.87 45.60 -11.37
N LYS A 484 -49.06 46.27 -10.23
CA LYS A 484 -48.05 46.51 -9.17
C LYS A 484 -48.48 45.88 -7.84
N SER A 485 -47.51 45.50 -7.01
CA SER A 485 -47.59 45.66 -5.54
C SER A 485 -46.23 45.45 -4.86
N ASP A 486 -45.62 46.53 -4.34
CA ASP A 486 -44.42 46.51 -3.48
C ASP A 486 -44.82 46.50 -1.99
N VAL A 487 -44.01 45.87 -1.12
CA VAL A 487 -43.91 46.21 0.33
C VAL A 487 -42.48 45.92 0.85
N SER A 488 -41.88 46.89 1.57
CA SER A 488 -40.60 46.84 2.34
C SER A 488 -40.88 46.78 3.87
N TYR A 489 -39.98 46.61 4.87
CA TYR A 489 -38.61 47.09 5.22
C TYR A 489 -37.86 45.99 6.07
N SER A 490 -36.59 46.02 6.54
CA SER A 490 -35.60 47.05 6.97
C SER A 490 -35.77 47.59 8.42
N TYR A 491 -34.73 47.82 9.28
CA TYR A 491 -33.27 47.48 9.24
C TYR A 491 -32.54 47.73 10.60
N LEU A 492 -31.73 46.77 11.11
CA LEU A 492 -30.69 46.93 12.19
C LEU A 492 -31.15 47.46 13.58
N PRO A 493 -30.29 47.71 14.63
CA PRO A 493 -28.84 47.50 14.84
C PRO A 493 -28.45 46.73 16.15
N ALA A 494 -27.15 46.73 16.52
CA ALA A 494 -26.58 46.14 17.74
C ALA A 494 -25.99 47.20 18.72
N VAL A 495 -25.79 46.85 20.00
CA VAL A 495 -25.16 47.69 21.05
C VAL A 495 -24.23 46.83 21.95
N HIS A 496 -23.33 47.49 22.70
CA HIS A 496 -22.13 46.95 23.37
C HIS A 496 -22.27 46.87 24.93
N ASN A 497 -21.14 46.58 25.62
CA ASN A 497 -20.95 46.47 27.09
C ASN A 497 -21.54 45.19 27.73
N GLY A 498 -20.98 44.59 28.80
CA GLY A 498 -19.66 44.78 29.43
C GLY A 498 -19.67 45.33 30.87
N ALA A 499 -19.68 44.45 31.89
CA ALA A 499 -19.25 44.75 33.27
C ALA A 499 -19.09 43.46 34.12
N GLN A 500 -18.34 43.59 35.22
CA GLN A 500 -17.98 42.60 36.22
C GLN A 500 -19.16 41.98 36.98
N GLN A 501 -19.07 40.69 37.35
CA GLN A 501 -18.72 40.26 38.72
C GLN A 501 -18.04 38.88 38.70
#